data_AF-A0A932U8F8-F1
#
_entry.id   AF-A0A932U8F8-F1
#
_cell.length_a   1.000
_cell.length_b   1.000
_cell.length_c   1.000
_cell.angle_alpha   90.00
_cell.angle_beta   90.00
_cell.angle_gamma   90.00
#
_symmetry.space_group_name_H-M   'P 1'
#
loop_
_entity.id
_entity.type
_entity.pdbx_description
1 polymer ?
#
loop_
_entity_poly.entity_id
_entity_poly.type
_entity_poly.pdbx_seq_one_letter_code
_entity_poly.pdbx_strand_id
1 'polypeptide(L)'
;GERRHTISEYELQLLKHKYGLSMQGWIHRAEQAGVLPKGAATKLRQRFEQRGWKMVEPGRPYPEEKPTRHERLVMHALAEQVVSESRAAELLGMPLQQFWAEVEASYDPHDAERPDAPRSGSGS
;
A
#
# COMPACT_ATOMS: atom_id res chain seq x y z
N GLY A 1 -1.04 19.40 22.93
CA GLY A 1 -1.86 19.91 21.81
C GLY A 1 -0.94 20.63 20.85
N GLU A 2 -0.42 19.91 19.85
CA GLU A 2 0.63 20.40 18.97
C GLU A 2 0.04 20.77 17.61
N ARG A 3 -0.47 22.00 17.49
CA ARG A 3 -0.81 22.57 16.19
C ARG A 3 0.51 22.90 15.49
N ARG A 4 0.91 22.09 14.50
CA ARG A 4 2.05 22.43 13.65
C ARG A 4 1.65 23.54 12.69
N HIS A 5 2.46 24.58 12.60
CA HIS A 5 2.18 25.71 11.72
C HIS A 5 2.54 25.44 10.25
N THR A 6 3.35 24.41 9.96
CA THR A 6 3.73 23.99 8.61
C THR A 6 4.22 22.54 8.58
N ILE A 7 4.17 21.92 7.40
CA ILE A 7 4.86 20.65 7.09
C ILE A 7 5.82 20.94 5.95
N SER A 8 7.06 20.49 6.08
CA SER A 8 8.08 20.69 5.03
C SER A 8 7.89 19.72 3.85
N GLU A 9 8.41 20.11 2.69
CA GLU A 9 8.41 19.24 1.50
C GLU A 9 9.20 17.95 1.73
N TYR A 10 10.30 18.04 2.47
CA TYR A 10 11.11 16.89 2.86
C TYR A 10 10.34 15.90 3.75
N GLU A 11 9.60 16.38 4.74
CA GLU A 11 8.73 15.53 5.55
C GLU A 11 7.64 14.85 4.71
N LEU A 12 7.01 15.58 3.79
CA LEU A 12 6.02 14.99 2.87
C LEU A 12 6.66 13.92 1.98
N GLN A 13 7.91 14.11 1.55
CA GLN A 13 8.65 13.13 0.77
C GLN A 13 8.91 11.87 1.57
N LEU A 14 9.34 12.01 2.82
CA LEU A 14 9.58 10.89 3.71
C LEU A 14 8.28 10.10 3.96
N LEU A 15 7.17 10.80 4.21
CA LEU A 15 5.85 10.20 4.41
C LEU A 15 5.37 9.45 3.16
N LYS A 16 5.58 10.02 1.97
CA LYS A 16 5.30 9.35 0.70
C LYS A 16 6.06 8.04 0.56
N HIS A 17 7.37 8.05 0.77
CA HIS A 17 8.18 6.84 0.61
C HIS A 17 7.89 5.80 1.68
N LYS A 18 7.56 6.22 2.91
CA LYS A 18 7.28 5.32 4.01
C LYS A 18 5.93 4.60 3.90
N TYR A 19 4.91 5.28 3.35
CA TYR A 19 3.52 4.82 3.45
C TYR A 19 2.76 4.80 2.12
N GLY A 20 3.38 5.19 1.01
CA GLY A 20 2.79 5.09 -0.33
C GLY A 20 1.72 6.12 -0.69
N LEU A 21 1.39 7.06 0.22
CA LEU A 21 0.45 8.13 -0.07
C LEU A 21 1.17 9.34 -0.72
N SER A 22 0.56 9.95 -1.73
CA SER A 22 1.11 11.14 -2.38
C SER A 22 1.35 12.29 -1.38
N MET A 23 2.31 13.16 -1.66
CA MET A 23 2.57 14.34 -0.82
C MET A 23 1.31 15.20 -0.68
N GLN A 24 0.55 15.39 -1.76
CA GLN A 24 -0.73 16.10 -1.70
C GLN A 24 -1.77 15.38 -0.84
N GLY A 25 -1.80 14.05 -0.89
CA GLY A 25 -2.64 13.24 0.00
C GLY A 25 -2.28 13.44 1.47
N TRP A 26 -0.99 13.56 1.79
CA TRP A 26 -0.52 13.89 3.14
C TRP A 26 -0.92 15.30 3.58
N ILE A 27 -0.89 16.30 2.69
CA ILE A 27 -1.39 17.65 2.98
C ILE A 27 -2.88 17.60 3.33
N HIS A 28 -3.67 16.85 2.57
CA HIS A 28 -5.10 16.67 2.83
C HIS A 28 -5.37 16.00 4.18
N ARG A 29 -4.66 14.91 4.48
CA ARG A 29 -4.78 14.18 5.76
C ARG A 29 -4.38 15.06 6.95
N ALA A 30 -3.31 15.83 6.82
CA ALA A 30 -2.87 16.75 7.87
C ALA A 30 -3.88 17.86 8.16
N GLU A 31 -4.58 18.35 7.12
CA GLU A 31 -5.69 19.30 7.29
C GLU A 31 -6.89 18.66 8.00
N GLN A 32 -7.32 17.47 7.56
CA GLN A 32 -8.43 16.73 8.18
C GLN A 32 -8.16 16.39 9.66
N ALA A 33 -6.93 16.02 9.98
CA ALA A 33 -6.51 15.69 11.35
C ALA A 33 -6.31 16.94 12.23
N GLY A 34 -6.46 18.15 11.69
CA GLY A 34 -6.22 19.39 12.42
C GLY A 34 -4.75 19.67 12.74
N VAL A 35 -3.82 18.89 12.16
CA VAL A 35 -2.38 19.08 12.30
C VAL A 35 -1.92 20.32 11.54
N LEU A 36 -2.51 20.56 10.35
CA LEU A 36 -2.22 21.70 9.50
C LEU A 36 -3.49 22.57 9.34
N PRO A 37 -3.45 23.88 9.64
CA PRO A 37 -4.61 24.75 9.42
C PRO A 37 -4.88 24.93 7.92
N LYS A 38 -6.16 25.10 7.54
CA LYS A 38 -6.60 25.23 6.14
C LYS A 38 -5.79 26.24 5.33
N GLY A 39 -5.50 27.42 5.90
CA GLY A 39 -4.72 28.46 5.22
C GLY A 39 -3.28 28.04 4.91
N ALA A 40 -2.65 27.24 5.77
CA ALA A 40 -1.31 26.70 5.51
C ALA A 40 -1.37 25.59 4.45
N ALA A 41 -2.39 24.73 4.49
CA ALA A 41 -2.63 23.71 3.47
C ALA A 41 -2.83 24.33 2.07
N THR A 42 -3.65 25.37 1.96
CA THR A 42 -3.87 26.10 0.70
C THR A 42 -2.58 26.69 0.14
N LYS A 43 -1.78 27.38 0.98
CA LYS A 43 -0.48 27.95 0.56
C LYS A 43 0.49 26.88 0.09
N LEU A 44 0.49 25.71 0.74
CA LEU A 44 1.37 24.61 0.38
C LEU A 44 0.97 23.98 -0.95
N ARG A 45 -0.34 23.78 -1.20
CA ARG A 45 -0.86 23.32 -2.50
C ARG A 45 -0.54 24.29 -3.63
N GLN A 46 -0.72 25.60 -3.42
CA GLN A 46 -0.36 26.62 -4.42
C GLN A 46 1.14 26.56 -4.78
N ARG A 47 1.99 26.34 -3.78
CA ARG A 47 3.44 26.18 -4.01
C ARG A 47 3.75 24.93 -4.85
N PHE A 48 2.99 23.85 -4.66
CA PHE A 48 3.13 22.64 -5.47
C PHE A 48 2.67 22.86 -6.91
N GLU A 49 1.57 23.60 -7.11
CA GLU A 49 1.11 23.98 -8.44
C GLU A 49 2.14 24.84 -9.19
N GLN A 50 2.73 25.84 -8.51
CA GLN A 50 3.80 26.68 -9.08
C GLN A 50 5.05 25.89 -9.48
N ARG A 51 5.31 24.75 -8.82
CA ARG A 51 6.43 23.85 -9.15
C ARG A 51 6.08 22.73 -10.12
N GLY A 52 4.84 22.68 -10.63
CA GLY A 52 4.39 21.62 -11.54
C GLY A 52 4.16 20.26 -10.88
N TRP A 53 4.14 20.18 -9.55
CA TRP A 53 4.01 18.92 -8.79
C TRP A 53 2.58 18.41 -8.67
N LYS A 54 1.68 18.91 -9.51
CA LYS A 54 0.28 18.48 -9.56
C LYS A 54 0.15 17.09 -10.16
N MET A 55 0.98 16.81 -11.18
CA MET A 55 0.99 15.54 -11.92
C MET A 55 2.21 14.68 -11.59
N VAL A 56 3.38 15.30 -11.39
CA VAL A 56 4.64 14.60 -11.10
C VAL A 56 5.24 15.17 -9.83
N GLU A 57 5.08 14.45 -8.73
CA GLU A 57 5.67 14.82 -7.45
C GLU A 57 7.18 14.51 -7.43
N PRO A 58 7.98 15.32 -6.72
CA PRO A 58 9.43 15.16 -6.65
C PRO A 58 9.84 13.93 -5.84
N GLY A 59 10.93 13.29 -6.28
CA GLY A 59 11.45 12.05 -5.71
C GLY A 59 11.13 10.84 -6.60
N ARG A 60 11.60 9.66 -6.18
CA ARG A 60 11.25 8.44 -6.91
C ARG A 60 9.72 8.23 -6.77
N PRO A 61 9.02 7.89 -7.87
CA PRO A 61 7.66 7.41 -7.78
C PRO A 61 7.61 6.31 -6.72
N TYR A 62 6.62 6.37 -5.82
CA TYR A 62 6.35 5.20 -5.00
C TYR A 62 5.99 4.07 -5.97
N PRO A 63 6.54 2.86 -5.80
CA PRO A 63 6.20 1.75 -6.68
C PRO A 63 4.67 1.63 -6.76
N GLU A 64 4.16 1.42 -7.96
CA GLU A 64 2.71 1.25 -8.16
C GLU A 64 2.20 0.20 -7.18
N GLU A 65 1.07 0.49 -6.54
CA GLU A 65 0.39 -0.47 -5.70
C GLU A 65 0.02 -1.65 -6.61
N LYS A 66 0.78 -2.75 -6.51
CA LYS A 66 0.37 -4.01 -7.12
C LYS A 66 -1.00 -4.36 -6.52
N PRO A 67 -1.97 -4.86 -7.30
CA PRO A 67 -3.35 -5.15 -6.86
C PRO A 67 -3.47 -6.32 -5.87
N THR A 68 -2.57 -6.37 -4.88
CA THR A 68 -2.49 -7.37 -3.81
C THR A 68 -3.79 -7.48 -3.02
N ARG A 69 -4.56 -6.40 -2.85
CA ARG A 69 -5.84 -6.48 -2.12
C ARG A 69 -6.91 -7.22 -2.92
N HIS A 70 -7.02 -6.95 -4.22
CA HIS A 70 -7.96 -7.65 -5.10
C HIS A 70 -7.61 -9.13 -5.19
N GLU A 71 -6.34 -9.42 -5.47
CA GLU A 71 -5.79 -10.78 -5.48
C GLU A 71 -6.08 -11.52 -4.16
N ARG A 72 -5.76 -10.91 -3.02
CA ARG A 72 -6.02 -11.51 -1.70
C ARG A 72 -7.49 -11.80 -1.45
N LEU A 73 -8.40 -10.91 -1.86
CA LEU A 73 -9.84 -11.12 -1.68
C LEU A 73 -10.35 -12.28 -2.55
N VAL A 74 -9.89 -12.37 -3.79
CA VAL A 74 -10.25 -13.47 -4.68
C VAL A 74 -9.70 -14.80 -4.15
N MET A 75 -8.43 -14.84 -3.71
CA MET A 75 -7.83 -16.03 -3.12
C MET A 75 -8.52 -16.46 -1.83
N HIS A 76 -8.93 -15.50 -0.98
CA HIS A 76 -9.68 -15.78 0.23
C HIS A 76 -11.06 -16.35 -0.08
N ALA A 77 -11.79 -15.75 -1.02
CA ALA A 77 -13.09 -16.25 -1.46
C ALA A 77 -13.00 -17.66 -2.10
N LEU A 78 -11.89 -17.95 -2.80
CA LEU A 78 -11.62 -19.28 -3.34
C LEU A 78 -11.34 -20.30 -2.21
N ALA A 79 -10.50 -19.93 -1.24
CA ALA A 79 -10.16 -20.77 -0.09
C ALA A 79 -11.38 -21.07 0.79
N GLU A 80 -12.29 -20.10 0.94
CA GLU A 80 -13.56 -20.26 1.64
C GLU A 80 -14.66 -20.93 0.78
N GLN A 81 -14.33 -21.37 -0.45
CA GLN A 81 -15.26 -21.99 -1.40
C GLN A 81 -16.49 -21.12 -1.75
N VAL A 82 -16.37 -19.80 -1.55
CA VAL A 82 -17.40 -18.81 -1.92
C VAL A 82 -17.46 -18.63 -3.44
N VAL A 83 -16.35 -18.83 -4.13
CA VAL A 83 -16.25 -18.82 -5.60
C VAL A 83 -15.54 -20.08 -6.12
N SER A 84 -15.89 -20.52 -7.33
CA SER A 84 -15.17 -21.60 -8.03
C SER A 84 -13.81 -21.13 -8.58
N GLU A 85 -12.93 -22.08 -8.89
CA GLU A 85 -11.62 -21.80 -9.50
C GLU A 85 -11.73 -21.00 -10.81
N SER A 86 -12.65 -21.42 -11.69
CA SER A 86 -12.95 -20.69 -12.93
C SER A 86 -13.40 -19.26 -12.67
N ARG A 87 -14.17 -19.03 -11.61
CA ARG A 87 -14.67 -17.72 -11.25
C ARG A 87 -13.58 -16.85 -10.63
N ALA A 88 -12.67 -17.45 -9.85
CA ALA A 88 -11.50 -16.78 -9.34
C ALA A 88 -10.56 -16.33 -10.49
N ALA A 89 -10.31 -17.20 -11.47
CA ALA A 89 -9.50 -16.88 -12.64
C ALA A 89 -10.13 -15.75 -13.48
N GLU A 90 -11.45 -15.79 -13.71
CA GLU A 90 -12.20 -14.71 -14.36
C GLU A 90 -12.08 -13.38 -13.61
N LEU A 91 -12.23 -13.39 -12.28
CA LEU A 91 -12.12 -12.19 -11.44
C LEU A 91 -10.71 -11.57 -11.48
N LEU A 92 -9.68 -12.39 -11.68
CA LEU A 92 -8.29 -11.95 -11.85
C LEU A 92 -7.92 -11.63 -13.30
N GLY A 93 -8.85 -11.81 -14.24
CA GLY A 93 -8.64 -11.48 -15.65
C GLY A 93 -7.62 -12.36 -16.36
N MET A 94 -7.42 -13.60 -15.89
CA MET A 94 -6.44 -14.53 -16.43
C MET A 94 -7.06 -15.90 -16.77
N PRO A 95 -6.54 -16.64 -17.75
CA PRO A 95 -6.96 -18.01 -18.02
C PRO A 95 -6.70 -18.93 -16.81
N LEU A 96 -7.56 -19.94 -16.61
CA LEU A 96 -7.46 -20.86 -15.47
C LEU A 96 -6.11 -21.60 -15.39
N GLN A 97 -5.51 -21.96 -16.54
CA GLN A 97 -4.19 -22.57 -16.57
C GLN A 97 -3.08 -21.61 -16.11
N GLN A 98 -3.20 -20.32 -16.44
CA GLN A 98 -2.24 -19.30 -16.01
C GLN A 98 -2.39 -19.02 -14.52
N PHE A 99 -3.63 -18.99 -14.01
CA PHE A 99 -3.92 -18.83 -12.59
C PHE A 99 -3.20 -19.87 -11.73
N TRP A 100 -3.30 -21.15 -12.07
CA TRP A 100 -2.63 -22.21 -11.31
C TRP A 100 -1.11 -22.16 -11.41
N ALA A 101 -0.57 -21.83 -12.59
CA ALA A 101 0.87 -21.66 -12.77
C ALA A 101 1.44 -20.52 -11.89
N GLU A 102 0.68 -19.43 -11.72
CA GLU A 102 1.09 -18.27 -10.93
C GLU A 102 0.96 -18.52 -9.42
N VAL A 103 -0.11 -19.21 -9.00
CA VAL A 103 -0.27 -19.69 -7.62
C VAL A 103 0.87 -20.64 -7.25
N GLU A 104 1.17 -21.62 -8.10
CA GLU A 104 2.25 -22.60 -7.87
C GLU A 104 3.63 -21.95 -7.87
N ALA A 105 3.89 -20.97 -8.75
CA ALA A 105 5.14 -20.20 -8.75
C ALA A 105 5.30 -19.29 -7.52
N SER A 106 4.19 -18.87 -6.90
CA SER A 106 4.17 -18.04 -5.68
C SER A 106 4.27 -18.86 -4.39
N TYR A 107 4.00 -20.17 -4.47
CA TYR A 107 4.02 -21.08 -3.33
C TYR A 107 5.40 -21.73 -3.22
N ASP A 108 6.15 -21.43 -2.17
CA ASP A 108 7.35 -22.21 -1.83
C ASP A 108 6.89 -23.49 -1.10
N PRO A 109 7.00 -24.69 -1.71
CA PRO A 109 6.59 -25.93 -1.06
C PRO A 109 7.37 -26.23 0.24
N HIS A 110 8.51 -25.58 0.49
CA HIS A 110 9.29 -25.76 1.71
C HIS A 110 8.76 -24.97 2.93
N ASP A 111 7.83 -24.02 2.76
CA ASP A 111 7.22 -23.30 3.89
C ASP A 111 6.18 -24.14 4.65
N ALA A 112 5.58 -25.15 3.99
CA ALA A 112 4.55 -26.00 4.58
C ALA A 112 5.09 -27.15 5.44
N GLU A 113 6.40 -27.42 5.41
CA GLU A 113 7.06 -28.53 6.11
C GLU A 113 7.77 -28.13 7.42
N ARG A 114 7.45 -26.97 8.03
CA ARG A 114 7.89 -26.68 9.41
C ARG A 114 6.82 -27.10 10.42
N PRO A 115 6.83 -28.34 10.94
CA PRO A 115 6.04 -28.67 12.11
C PRO A 115 6.70 -28.01 13.33
N ASP A 116 5.96 -27.15 14.04
CA ASP A 116 6.30 -26.60 15.35
C ASP A 116 7.77 -26.21 15.58
N ALA A 117 8.12 -24.95 15.30
CA ALA A 117 9.27 -24.36 15.96
C ALA A 117 8.86 -23.99 17.41
N PRO A 118 9.36 -24.69 18.45
CA PRO A 118 9.03 -24.34 19.82
C PRO A 118 9.61 -22.96 20.17
N ARG A 119 8.82 -22.20 20.94
CA ARG A 119 9.20 -20.91 21.51
C ARG A 119 10.53 -21.03 22.23
N SER A 120 11.40 -20.06 21.98
CA SER A 120 12.61 -19.80 22.75
C SER A 120 12.35 -19.92 24.26
N GLY A 121 13.02 -20.88 24.90
CA GLY A 121 13.09 -21.05 26.34
C GLY A 121 14.56 -21.15 26.74
N SER A 122 15.06 -20.07 27.32
CA SER A 122 16.36 -19.95 27.97
C SER A 122 16.50 -20.87 29.18
N GLY A 123 17.71 -21.38 29.42
CA GLY A 123 18.14 -22.05 30.65
C GLY A 123 18.87 -23.35 30.31
N SER A 124 20.16 -23.54 30.61
CA SER A 124 21.08 -22.90 31.54
C SER A 124 22.50 -22.92 30.98
#